data_AF-A0A1L9R4B5-F1
#
_entry.id   AF-A0A1L9R4B5-F1
#
_cell.length_a   1.000
_cell.length_b   1.000
_cell.length_c   1.000
_cell.angle_alpha   90.00
_cell.angle_beta   90.00
_cell.angle_gamma   90.00
#
_symmetry.space_group_name_H-M   'P 1'
#
loop_
_entity.id
_entity.type
_entity.pdbx_description
1 polymer ?
#
loop_
_entity_poly.entity_id
_entity_poly.type
_entity_poly.pdbx_seq_one_letter_code
_entity_poly.pdbx_strand_id
1 'polypeptide(L)'
;MSFLIRARNVILSVLALSLATGLLFFYTHYERHQHCAHCVSYAMYVESMMFEKPENRENTQFFHYALDTACRGSLLTGGHCTSFRRKFLDDPERYKNDIRAPYPACRAIEACS
;
A
#
# COMPACT_ATOMS: atom_id res chain seq x y z
N MET A 1 -45.99 -27.38 8.00
CA MET A 1 -44.99 -26.71 8.87
C MET A 1 -43.55 -26.82 8.36
N SER A 2 -43.10 -27.95 7.81
CA SER A 2 -41.69 -28.14 7.39
C SER A 2 -41.20 -27.26 6.24
N PHE A 3 -42.08 -26.84 5.32
CA PHE A 3 -41.72 -26.01 4.16
C PHE A 3 -41.37 -24.56 4.55
N LEU A 4 -42.10 -23.97 5.50
CA LEU A 4 -41.87 -22.61 6.01
C LEU A 4 -40.55 -22.50 6.77
N ILE A 5 -40.19 -23.55 7.54
CA ILE A 5 -38.92 -23.62 8.27
C ILE A 5 -37.75 -23.69 7.30
N ARG A 6 -37.88 -24.49 6.23
CA ARG A 6 -36.85 -24.64 5.21
C ARG A 6 -36.65 -23.33 4.43
N ALA A 7 -37.74 -22.67 4.03
CA ALA A 7 -37.69 -21.37 3.36
C ALA A 7 -37.04 -20.28 4.23
N ARG A 8 -37.38 -20.21 5.53
CA ARG A 8 -36.77 -19.26 6.47
C ARG A 8 -35.26 -19.46 6.59
N ASN A 9 -34.80 -20.71 6.71
CA ASN A 9 -33.36 -21.00 6.83
C ASN A 9 -32.60 -20.69 5.53
N VAL A 10 -33.21 -20.89 4.36
CA VAL A 10 -32.62 -20.48 3.07
C VAL A 10 -32.49 -18.96 3.00
N ILE A 11 -33.53 -18.21 3.38
CA ILE A 11 -33.48 -16.74 3.38
C ILE A 11 -32.40 -16.22 4.36
N LEU A 12 -32.34 -16.76 5.58
CA LEU A 12 -31.34 -16.37 6.56
C LEU A 12 -29.90 -16.68 6.09
N SER A 13 -29.68 -17.82 5.44
CA SER A 13 -28.35 -18.17 4.91
C SER A 13 -27.94 -17.26 3.75
N VAL A 14 -28.86 -16.91 2.84
CA VAL A 14 -28.60 -15.95 1.76
C VAL A 14 -28.25 -14.58 2.30
N LEU A 15 -29.00 -14.09 3.31
CA LEU A 15 -28.72 -12.81 3.96
C LEU A 15 -27.38 -12.82 4.71
N ALA A 16 -27.03 -13.92 5.38
CA ALA A 16 -25.74 -14.05 6.05
C ALA A 16 -24.58 -14.04 5.05
N LEU A 17 -24.72 -14.76 3.92
CA LEU A 17 -23.70 -14.80 2.87
C LEU A 17 -23.52 -13.45 2.17
N SER A 18 -24.60 -12.72 1.89
CA SER A 18 -24.51 -11.40 1.28
C SER A 18 -23.84 -10.39 2.21
N LEU A 19 -24.16 -10.40 3.51
CA LEU A 19 -23.51 -9.56 4.51
C LEU A 19 -22.02 -9.89 4.65
N ALA A 20 -21.66 -11.18 4.73
CA ALA A 20 -20.27 -11.60 4.79
C ALA A 20 -19.47 -11.14 3.56
N THR A 21 -20.06 -11.28 2.36
CA THR A 21 -19.45 -10.84 1.11
C THR A 21 -19.28 -9.31 1.07
N GLY A 22 -20.29 -8.56 1.52
CA GLY A 22 -20.22 -7.11 1.63
C GLY A 22 -19.12 -6.64 2.59
N LEU A 23 -19.00 -7.27 3.77
CA LEU A 23 -17.96 -6.98 4.74
C LEU A 23 -16.56 -7.28 4.20
N LEU A 24 -16.37 -8.43 3.54
CA LEU A 24 -15.09 -8.77 2.91
C LEU A 24 -14.73 -7.78 1.80
N PHE A 25 -15.68 -7.40 0.96
CA PHE A 25 -15.45 -6.40 -0.07
C PHE A 25 -15.03 -5.06 0.54
N PHE A 26 -15.76 -4.58 1.55
CA PHE A 26 -15.43 -3.34 2.24
C PHE A 26 -14.04 -3.40 2.90
N TYR A 27 -13.73 -4.50 3.57
CA TYR A 27 -12.42 -4.71 4.20
C TYR A 27 -11.28 -4.69 3.18
N THR A 28 -11.39 -5.43 2.08
CA THR A 28 -10.36 -5.45 1.04
C THR A 28 -10.20 -4.12 0.31
N HIS A 29 -11.28 -3.36 0.17
CA HIS A 29 -11.24 -2.02 -0.40
C HIS A 29 -10.54 -1.06 0.57
N TYR A 30 -10.91 -1.08 1.86
CA TYR A 30 -10.28 -0.28 2.89
C TYR A 30 -8.77 -0.56 3.02
N GLU A 31 -8.37 -1.83 3.08
CA GLU A 31 -6.97 -2.25 3.12
C GLU A 31 -6.17 -1.74 1.90
N ARG A 32 -6.75 -1.80 0.68
CA ARG A 32 -6.10 -1.25 -0.52
C ARG A 32 -5.89 0.27 -0.43
N HIS A 33 -6.86 1.02 0.08
CA HIS A 33 -6.71 2.47 0.27
C HIS A 33 -5.65 2.80 1.32
N GLN A 34 -5.64 2.09 2.44
CA GLN A 34 -4.62 2.25 3.48
C GLN A 34 -3.22 1.91 2.95
N HIS A 35 -3.10 0.82 2.18
CA HIS A 35 -1.84 0.42 1.57
C HIS A 35 -1.29 1.48 0.61
N CYS A 36 -2.14 2.04 -0.25
CA CYS A 36 -1.77 3.12 -1.14
C CYS A 36 -1.36 4.38 -0.37
N ALA A 37 -2.14 4.79 0.64
CA ALA A 37 -1.82 5.94 1.47
C ALA A 37 -0.46 5.78 2.18
N HIS A 38 -0.18 4.60 2.74
CA HIS A 38 1.11 4.30 3.36
C HIS A 38 2.28 4.38 2.36
N CYS A 39 2.10 3.87 1.13
CA CYS A 39 3.13 4.00 0.10
C CYS A 39 3.38 5.47 -0.23
N VAL A 40 2.33 6.26 -0.44
CA VAL A 40 2.46 7.67 -0.81
C VAL A 40 3.17 8.44 0.28
N SER A 41 2.80 8.25 1.56
CA SER A 41 3.50 8.88 2.68
C SER A 41 4.97 8.46 2.77
N TYR A 42 5.27 7.18 2.56
CA TYR A 42 6.64 6.67 2.51
C TYR A 42 7.44 7.32 1.36
N ALA A 43 6.88 7.37 0.16
CA ALA A 43 7.50 7.95 -1.02
C ALA A 43 7.71 9.47 -0.89
N MET A 44 6.77 10.21 -0.30
CA MET A 44 6.94 11.63 0.03
C MET A 44 8.10 11.88 1.00
N TYR A 45 8.26 11.01 1.99
CA TYR A 45 9.38 11.13 2.92
C TYR A 45 10.73 10.86 2.24
N VAL A 46 10.80 9.83 1.39
CA VAL A 46 11.99 9.55 0.56
C VAL A 46 12.30 10.72 -0.38
N GLU A 47 11.29 11.25 -1.08
CA GLU A 47 11.42 12.44 -1.92
C GLU A 47 12.00 13.61 -1.12
N SER A 48 11.44 13.92 0.06
CA SER A 48 11.94 15.03 0.88
C SER A 48 13.45 14.93 1.18
N MET A 49 13.96 13.73 1.48
CA MET A 49 15.40 13.49 1.69
C MET A 49 16.22 13.63 0.41
N MET A 50 15.70 13.11 -0.71
CA MET A 50 16.37 13.18 -2.03
C MET A 50 16.47 14.60 -2.56
N PHE A 51 15.49 15.46 -2.25
CA PHE A 51 15.40 16.81 -2.78
C PHE A 51 15.88 17.89 -1.81
N GLU A 52 16.18 17.54 -0.56
CA GLU A 52 16.79 18.42 0.45
C GLU A 52 18.08 19.06 -0.07
N LYS A 53 18.92 18.27 -0.76
CA LYS A 53 20.19 18.74 -1.32
C LYS A 53 20.40 18.29 -2.77
N PRO A 54 20.98 19.14 -3.65
CA PRO A 54 21.20 18.79 -5.05
C PRO A 54 22.03 17.51 -5.26
N GLU A 55 23.04 17.28 -4.43
CA GLU A 55 23.95 16.12 -4.50
C GLU A 55 23.26 14.78 -4.23
N ASN A 56 22.12 14.79 -3.53
CA ASN A 56 21.38 13.58 -3.21
C ASN A 56 20.62 13.05 -4.43
N ARG A 57 20.15 13.95 -5.32
CA ARG A 57 19.21 13.65 -6.41
C ARG A 57 19.73 12.60 -7.38
N GLU A 58 21.00 12.68 -7.72
CA GLU A 58 21.66 11.76 -8.65
C GLU A 58 22.32 10.57 -7.94
N ASN A 59 22.36 10.58 -6.61
CA ASN A 59 23.08 9.60 -5.82
C ASN A 59 22.21 8.39 -5.48
N THR A 60 22.39 7.32 -6.24
CA THR A 60 21.67 6.04 -6.05
C THR A 60 21.97 5.41 -4.69
N GLN A 61 23.19 5.53 -4.17
CA GLN A 61 23.50 5.03 -2.83
C GLN A 61 22.76 5.82 -1.75
N PHE A 62 22.57 7.13 -1.94
CA PHE A 62 21.74 7.94 -1.06
C PHE A 62 20.26 7.56 -1.17
N PHE A 63 19.77 7.20 -2.37
CA PHE A 63 18.41 6.67 -2.53
C PHE A 63 18.20 5.38 -1.73
N HIS A 64 19.15 4.44 -1.74
CA HIS A 64 19.09 3.24 -0.88
C HIS A 64 19.01 3.62 0.61
N TYR A 65 19.85 4.54 1.06
CA TYR A 65 19.84 5.04 2.43
C TYR A 65 18.49 5.71 2.80
N ALA A 66 17.93 6.50 1.88
CA ALA A 66 16.65 7.17 2.04
C ALA A 66 15.51 6.15 2.20
N LEU A 67 15.48 5.10 1.37
CA LEU A 67 14.52 4.00 1.50
C LEU A 67 14.66 3.27 2.85
N ASP A 68 15.88 2.95 3.27
CA ASP A 68 16.13 2.31 4.57
C ASP A 68 15.67 3.18 5.76
N THR A 69 15.91 4.49 5.66
CA THR A 69 15.59 5.46 6.72
C THR A 69 14.10 5.73 6.80
N ALA A 70 13.42 5.87 5.66
CA ALA A 70 11.97 5.99 5.56
C ALA A 70 11.25 4.79 6.17
N CYS A 71 11.93 3.65 6.25
CA CYS A 71 11.40 2.43 6.84
C CYS A 71 11.56 2.34 8.36
N ARG A 72 12.08 3.36 9.04
CA ARG A 72 12.21 3.40 10.51
C ARG A 72 10.95 3.98 11.16
N GLY A 73 10.61 3.53 12.37
CA GLY A 73 9.46 4.07 13.14
C GLY A 73 8.12 3.38 12.83
N SER A 74 7.02 4.14 12.77
CA SER A 74 5.64 3.61 12.69
C SER A 74 5.33 2.80 11.41
N LEU A 75 6.08 3.03 10.33
CA LEU A 75 5.95 2.30 9.06
C LEU A 75 6.49 0.86 9.12
N LEU A 76 7.35 0.55 10.09
CA LEU A 76 7.85 -0.82 10.37
C LEU A 76 6.76 -1.70 11.01
N THR A 77 5.91 -1.11 11.85
CA THR A 77 4.91 -1.85 12.66
C THR A 77 3.80 -2.46 11.81
N GLY A 78 3.51 -1.88 10.63
CA GLY A 78 2.52 -2.38 9.68
C GLY A 78 3.05 -3.37 8.64
N GLY A 79 4.37 -3.67 8.61
CA GLY A 79 5.00 -4.61 7.66
C GLY A 79 5.00 -4.19 6.17
N HIS A 80 4.16 -3.25 5.76
CA HIS A 80 4.06 -2.76 4.38
C HIS A 80 5.33 -2.07 3.89
N CYS A 81 6.07 -1.42 4.79
CA CYS A 81 7.27 -0.69 4.41
C CYS A 81 8.35 -1.59 3.79
N THR A 82 8.55 -2.79 4.33
CA THR A 82 9.54 -3.74 3.76
C THR A 82 9.16 -4.14 2.33
N SER A 83 7.86 -4.20 2.02
CA SER A 83 7.37 -4.46 0.67
C SER A 83 7.69 -3.29 -0.28
N PHE A 84 7.34 -2.06 0.10
CA PHE A 84 7.62 -0.87 -0.72
C PHE A 84 9.11 -0.70 -0.97
N ARG A 85 9.91 -0.78 0.10
CA ARG A 85 11.37 -0.74 0.03
C ARG A 85 11.90 -1.77 -0.99
N ARG A 86 11.46 -3.02 -0.90
CA ARG A 86 11.90 -4.07 -1.83
C ARG A 86 11.55 -3.69 -3.28
N LYS A 87 10.30 -3.30 -3.54
CA LYS A 87 9.88 -2.93 -4.90
C LYS A 87 10.63 -1.72 -5.47
N PHE A 88 10.90 -0.70 -4.64
CA PHE A 88 11.72 0.44 -5.09
C PHE A 88 13.19 0.09 -5.31
N LEU A 89 13.70 -0.97 -4.67
CA LEU A 89 15.05 -1.48 -4.88
C LEU A 89 15.18 -2.44 -6.07
N ASP A 90 14.07 -2.85 -6.70
CA ASP A 90 14.12 -3.69 -7.91
C ASP A 90 14.73 -2.93 -9.10
N ASP A 91 14.52 -1.62 -9.17
CA ASP A 91 15.15 -0.74 -10.16
C ASP A 91 15.44 0.65 -9.55
N PRO A 92 16.52 0.77 -8.76
CA PRO A 92 16.78 1.96 -7.97
C PRO A 92 17.13 3.17 -8.84
N GLU A 93 17.75 2.99 -10.00
CA GLU A 93 18.05 4.12 -10.92
C GLU A 93 16.78 4.72 -11.52
N ARG A 94 15.82 3.88 -11.90
CA ARG A 94 14.52 4.35 -12.35
C ARG A 94 13.77 5.04 -11.22
N TYR A 95 13.60 4.35 -10.09
CA TYR A 95 12.72 4.84 -9.03
C TYR A 95 13.29 6.06 -8.29
N LYS A 96 14.61 6.25 -8.27
CA LYS A 96 15.24 7.51 -7.84
C LYS A 96 14.68 8.74 -8.58
N ASN A 97 14.41 8.60 -9.87
CA ASN A 97 13.84 9.67 -10.68
C ASN A 97 12.32 9.77 -10.51
N ASP A 98 11.63 8.63 -10.49
CA ASP A 98 10.16 8.56 -10.38
C ASP A 98 9.65 9.06 -9.02
N ILE A 99 10.46 9.01 -7.95
CA ILE A 99 10.07 9.41 -6.60
C ILE A 99 9.65 10.88 -6.48
N ARG A 100 10.03 11.74 -7.44
CA ARG A 100 9.55 13.13 -7.56
C ARG A 100 8.03 13.21 -7.70
N ALA A 101 7.39 12.13 -8.14
CA ALA A 101 5.95 12.00 -8.17
C ALA A 101 5.53 10.81 -7.30
N PRO A 102 5.34 11.00 -5.98
CA PRO A 102 5.09 9.92 -5.03
C PRO A 102 3.92 9.00 -5.41
N TYR A 103 2.79 9.56 -5.84
CA TYR A 103 1.63 8.76 -6.23
C TYR A 103 1.88 7.93 -7.52
N PRO A 104 2.38 8.52 -8.63
CA PRO A 104 2.82 7.74 -9.79
C PRO A 104 3.86 6.66 -9.47
N ALA A 105 4.84 6.95 -8.60
CA ALA A 105 5.84 5.98 -8.17
C ALA A 105 5.18 4.79 -7.44
N CYS A 106 4.23 5.06 -6.54
CA CYS A 106 3.45 4.03 -5.85
C CYS A 106 2.54 3.22 -6.77
N ARG A 107 2.02 3.82 -7.84
CA ARG A 107 1.33 3.07 -8.91
C ARG A 107 2.28 2.15 -9.67
N ALA A 108 3.50 2.61 -9.97
CA ALA A 108 4.49 1.84 -10.72
C ALA A 108 5.00 0.60 -9.97
N ILE A 109 4.91 0.59 -8.63
CA ILE A 109 5.16 -0.58 -7.79
C ILE A 109 3.87 -1.29 -7.34
N GLU A 110 2.74 -1.01 -7.97
CA GLU A 110 1.44 -1.64 -7.71
C GLU A 110 0.95 -1.50 -6.25
N ALA A 111 1.41 -0.49 -5.52
CA ALA A 111 0.90 -0.18 -4.18
C ALA A 111 -0.42 0.62 -4.24
N CYS A 112 -0.61 1.35 -5.33
CA CYS A 112 -1.82 2.11 -5.64
C CYS A 112 -2.42 1.62 -6.96
N SER A 113 -3.74 1.47 -7.01
CA SER A 113 -4.52 1.16 -8.22
C SER A 113 -5.09 2.43 -8.84
#